data_AF-A0A3B6B2T8-F1
#
_entry.id   AF-A0A3B6B2T8-F1
#
_cell.length_a   1.000
_cell.length_b   1.000
_cell.length_c   1.000
_cell.angle_alpha   90.00
_cell.angle_beta   90.00
_cell.angle_gamma   90.00
#
_symmetry.space_group_name_H-M   'P 1'
#
loop_
_entity.id
_entity.type
_entity.pdbx_description
1 polymer ?
#
loop_
_entity_poly.entity_id
_entity_poly.type
_entity_poly.pdbx_seq_one_letter_code
_entity_poly.pdbx_strand_id
1 'polypeptide(L)'
;MVNCFLQNQPIVHKVILFMSSRTCTLRFYFDFSPTYVGVGMICPHIVNVSVLLGGILSWGIMWPLIAKKRGIWFAANLADTSLHGMQGYRVFIAIALILGDGLYNFLKMLILTAWSLRSQHKKSSASTLPISDDEPSNGTATISYDEERRNELFLKDQIPWYIAYGGYAAVAAVSIGTVPQIFPQLKWYQILVAYIVAPILAFCNAYGTGLTDWSLVTTYGKLAIFAFGAWTGASHGGVLAGLAACGVMMSIVSTAADLMQDFKTGYLTLASPRSMFISQVIGTAMGCVIAPCVFWLFYKAFDNIGISGSEYPAPNAAIFRSMAILGVDGFSSLPKNCLTLCYIFFVGAIVVNLIRDLVPKKVSNFIPIPMAMAIPFYIGSYFAIDMFIGTVILFVWQKLDRAKSETFAPAVASGLICGDGLWVLPQSVLALAKVKPPICMKFLSRGVNDKVDAFITTLS
;
A
#
# COMPACT_ATOMS: atom_id res chain seq x y z
N MET A 1 25.35 0.43 18.22
CA MET A 1 24.08 -0.29 18.48
C MET A 1 23.47 -0.69 17.14
N VAL A 2 23.70 -1.92 16.69
CA VAL A 2 23.04 -2.48 15.50
C VAL A 2 21.91 -3.37 16.00
N ASN A 3 20.75 -2.78 16.26
CA ASN A 3 19.51 -3.52 16.39
C ASN A 3 18.91 -3.63 14.98
N CYS A 4 19.48 -4.50 14.12
CA CYS A 4 18.70 -5.05 13.01
C CYS A 4 17.60 -5.87 13.72
N PHE A 5 16.36 -5.34 13.72
CA PHE A 5 15.18 -5.85 14.45
C PHE A 5 15.05 -7.39 14.27
N LEU A 6 15.49 -8.13 15.29
CA LEU A 6 15.47 -9.60 15.35
C LEU A 6 14.68 -10.10 16.57
N GLN A 7 14.03 -9.20 17.31
CA GLN A 7 13.58 -9.53 18.67
C GLN A 7 12.15 -10.07 18.77
N ASN A 8 11.50 -10.58 17.71
CA ASN A 8 10.21 -11.28 17.90
C ASN A 8 9.69 -12.11 16.71
N GLN A 9 10.56 -12.72 15.89
CA GLN A 9 10.10 -13.65 14.84
C GLN A 9 10.98 -14.92 14.83
N PRO A 10 10.40 -16.13 14.77
CA PRO A 10 11.17 -17.37 14.84
C PRO A 10 12.14 -17.53 13.66
N ILE A 11 13.29 -18.12 13.99
CA ILE A 11 14.62 -18.06 13.37
C ILE A 11 14.78 -18.65 11.94
N VAL A 12 13.74 -18.96 11.16
CA VAL A 12 13.96 -19.76 9.93
C VAL A 12 14.22 -18.96 8.64
N HIS A 13 13.93 -17.65 8.57
CA HIS A 13 13.98 -16.91 7.29
C HIS A 13 15.15 -15.94 7.07
N LYS A 14 16.19 -15.91 7.91
CA LYS A 14 17.28 -14.91 7.74
C LYS A 14 18.64 -15.54 7.52
N VAL A 15 18.87 -16.05 6.31
CA VAL A 15 20.23 -16.27 5.81
C VAL A 15 20.70 -14.95 5.21
N ILE A 16 21.52 -14.17 5.91
CA ILE A 16 22.16 -13.01 5.28
C ILE A 16 23.28 -13.55 4.38
N LEU A 17 23.06 -13.57 3.07
CA LEU A 17 24.14 -13.80 2.11
C LEU A 17 25.11 -12.62 2.19
N PHE A 18 26.35 -12.89 2.63
CA PHE A 18 27.53 -12.00 2.70
C PHE A 18 27.32 -10.57 2.16
N MET A 19 26.85 -9.64 3.00
CA MET A 19 26.90 -8.21 2.68
C MET A 19 27.41 -7.38 3.85
N SER A 20 28.25 -6.39 3.53
CA SER A 20 28.97 -5.50 4.46
C SER A 20 28.05 -4.89 5.53
N SER A 21 28.60 -4.63 6.74
CA SER A 21 27.88 -4.04 7.89
C SER A 21 27.10 -2.75 7.55
N ARG A 22 27.55 -1.98 6.55
CA ARG A 22 26.87 -0.76 6.08
C ARG A 22 25.55 -1.08 5.37
N THR A 23 25.46 -2.23 4.71
CA THR A 23 24.32 -2.66 3.92
C THR A 23 23.13 -3.11 4.80
N CYS A 24 23.35 -3.75 5.97
CA CYS A 24 22.27 -4.02 6.97
C CYS A 24 21.71 -2.71 7.53
N THR A 25 22.57 -1.71 7.80
CA THR A 25 22.14 -0.40 8.31
C THR A 25 21.26 0.35 7.29
N LEU A 26 21.54 0.18 6.00
CA LEU A 26 20.76 0.75 4.90
C LEU A 26 19.58 -0.15 4.49
N ARG A 27 19.30 -1.25 5.21
CA ARG A 27 18.24 -2.22 4.91
C ARG A 27 18.31 -2.87 3.53
N PHE A 28 19.45 -2.91 2.84
CA PHE A 28 19.60 -3.65 1.59
C PHE A 28 20.04 -5.08 1.89
N TYR A 29 19.10 -5.95 2.19
CA TYR A 29 19.38 -7.37 2.34
C TYR A 29 18.23 -8.17 1.74
N PHE A 30 18.53 -9.39 1.29
CA PHE A 30 17.51 -10.34 0.87
C PHE A 30 16.93 -10.99 2.14
N ASP A 31 15.63 -10.82 2.39
CA ASP A 31 14.95 -11.34 3.59
C ASP A 31 14.46 -12.77 3.40
N PHE A 32 14.72 -13.37 2.22
CA PHE A 32 14.27 -14.70 1.82
C PHE A 32 12.77 -14.93 1.99
N SER A 33 11.94 -13.87 2.00
CA SER A 33 10.50 -14.02 2.20
C SER A 33 9.86 -14.65 0.97
N PRO A 34 9.31 -15.88 1.08
CA PRO A 34 8.63 -16.51 -0.04
C PRO A 34 7.43 -15.66 -0.50
N THR A 35 6.75 -14.98 0.43
CA THR A 35 5.68 -14.02 0.12
C THR A 35 6.16 -12.93 -0.82
N TYR A 36 7.23 -12.20 -0.50
CA TYR A 36 7.67 -11.08 -1.34
C TYR A 36 8.24 -11.53 -2.68
N VAL A 37 8.91 -12.70 -2.73
CA VAL A 37 9.36 -13.31 -3.98
C VAL A 37 8.15 -13.70 -4.84
N GLY A 38 7.12 -14.32 -4.26
CA GLY A 38 5.87 -14.67 -4.94
C GLY A 38 5.14 -13.44 -5.47
N VAL A 39 4.99 -12.39 -4.67
CA VAL A 39 4.41 -11.11 -5.11
C VAL A 39 5.22 -10.52 -6.27
N GLY A 40 6.55 -10.58 -6.22
CA GLY A 40 7.43 -10.16 -7.33
C GLY A 40 7.29 -10.97 -8.62
N MET A 41 6.81 -12.22 -8.54
CA MET A 41 6.48 -13.05 -9.71
C MET A 41 5.10 -12.73 -10.31
N ILE A 42 4.17 -12.14 -9.53
CA ILE A 42 2.83 -11.76 -10.03
C ILE A 42 2.84 -10.33 -10.56
N CYS A 43 3.53 -9.43 -9.86
CA CYS A 43 3.60 -8.02 -10.22
C CYS A 43 4.30 -7.83 -11.58
N PRO A 44 3.83 -6.87 -12.41
CA PRO A 44 4.50 -6.52 -13.65
C PRO A 44 5.98 -6.16 -13.43
N HIS A 45 6.87 -6.55 -14.34
CA HIS A 45 8.30 -6.27 -14.23
C HIS A 45 8.63 -4.79 -13.97
N ILE A 46 7.89 -3.87 -14.62
CA ILE A 46 8.07 -2.42 -14.43
C ILE A 46 7.78 -1.98 -13.00
N VAL A 47 6.82 -2.61 -12.32
CA VAL A 47 6.50 -2.32 -10.92
C VAL A 47 7.67 -2.73 -10.04
N ASN A 48 8.18 -3.96 -10.19
CA ASN A 48 9.31 -4.46 -9.39
C ASN A 48 10.60 -3.65 -9.61
N VAL A 49 10.87 -3.25 -10.85
CA VAL A 49 12.01 -2.36 -11.16
C VAL A 49 11.81 -0.98 -10.54
N SER A 50 10.59 -0.43 -10.60
CA SER A 50 10.26 0.85 -9.96
C SER A 50 10.41 0.78 -8.44
N VAL A 51 9.96 -0.32 -7.81
CA VAL A 51 10.15 -0.60 -6.39
C VAL A 51 11.65 -0.68 -6.06
N LEU A 52 12.48 -1.36 -6.86
CA LEU A 52 13.93 -1.40 -6.65
C LEU A 52 14.56 0.00 -6.73
N LEU A 53 14.21 0.78 -7.75
CA LEU A 53 14.68 2.16 -7.92
C LEU A 53 14.26 3.05 -6.73
N GLY A 54 13.03 2.88 -6.25
CA GLY A 54 12.54 3.54 -5.04
C GLY A 54 13.35 3.16 -3.81
N GLY A 55 13.74 1.89 -3.67
CA GLY A 55 14.61 1.40 -2.60
C GLY A 55 15.99 2.04 -2.64
N ILE A 56 16.63 2.05 -3.81
CA ILE A 56 17.94 2.69 -4.04
C ILE A 56 17.89 4.18 -3.73
N LEU A 57 16.87 4.88 -4.24
CA LEU A 57 16.71 6.31 -4.03
C LEU A 57 16.49 6.64 -2.54
N SER A 58 15.58 5.94 -1.88
CA SER A 58 15.20 6.24 -0.50
C SER A 58 16.28 5.81 0.50
N TRP A 59 16.56 4.52 0.60
CA TRP A 59 17.47 3.97 1.59
C TRP A 59 18.93 4.08 1.19
N GLY A 60 19.24 4.12 -0.10
CA GLY A 60 20.63 4.25 -0.59
C GLY A 60 21.14 5.68 -0.60
N ILE A 61 20.28 6.66 -0.94
CA ILE A 61 20.69 8.05 -1.18
C ILE A 61 20.04 9.00 -0.18
N MET A 62 18.70 9.08 -0.15
CA MET A 62 17.98 10.12 0.58
C MET A 62 18.13 10.03 2.10
N TRP A 63 17.83 8.88 2.71
CA TRP A 63 17.90 8.73 4.16
C TRP A 63 19.32 8.92 4.71
N PRO A 64 20.39 8.40 4.06
CA PRO A 64 21.76 8.70 4.47
C PRO A 64 22.11 10.19 4.38
N LEU A 65 21.67 10.89 3.33
CA LEU A 65 21.92 12.32 3.18
C LEU A 65 21.18 13.16 4.24
N ILE A 66 19.93 12.82 4.53
CA ILE A 66 19.13 13.47 5.59
C ILE A 66 19.72 13.14 6.97
N ALA A 67 20.19 11.90 7.19
CA ALA A 67 20.85 11.50 8.42
C ALA A 67 22.13 12.32 8.70
N LYS A 68 22.90 12.70 7.67
CA LYS A 68 24.07 13.59 7.82
C LYS A 68 23.69 15.01 8.26
N LYS A 69 22.43 15.43 8.10
CA LYS A 69 21.91 16.73 8.54
C LYS A 69 21.25 16.68 9.93
N ARG A 70 21.43 15.58 10.66
CA ARG A 70 21.01 15.43 12.07
C ARG A 70 21.67 16.52 12.93
N GLY A 71 20.89 17.18 13.78
CA GLY A 71 21.30 18.33 14.58
C GLY A 71 20.99 19.69 13.94
N ILE A 72 20.84 19.76 12.61
CA ILE A 72 20.51 21.01 11.88
C ILE A 72 19.04 20.99 11.44
N TRP A 73 18.60 19.88 10.83
CA TRP A 73 17.24 19.74 10.28
C TRP A 73 16.25 19.15 11.28
N PHE A 74 16.74 18.30 12.18
CA PHE A 74 15.98 17.70 13.28
C PHE A 74 16.90 17.43 14.47
N ALA A 75 16.36 17.39 15.68
CA ALA A 75 17.15 17.32 16.91
C ALA A 75 18.01 16.04 16.99
N ALA A 76 19.25 16.17 17.46
CA ALA A 76 20.22 15.08 17.45
C ALA A 76 19.89 13.95 18.44
N ASN A 77 19.17 14.26 19.52
CA ASN A 77 18.77 13.36 20.59
C ASN A 77 17.53 12.50 20.28
N LEU A 78 16.83 12.75 19.17
CA LEU A 78 15.65 11.97 18.79
C LEU A 78 16.04 10.61 18.25
N ALA A 79 15.34 9.55 18.65
CA ALA A 79 15.48 8.22 18.04
C ALA A 79 15.06 8.23 16.56
N ASP A 80 15.65 7.35 15.73
CA ASP A 80 15.32 7.25 14.29
C ASP A 80 13.86 6.82 14.03
N THR A 81 13.21 6.24 15.04
CA THR A 81 11.79 5.85 15.02
C THR A 81 10.85 7.02 15.33
N SER A 82 11.37 8.14 15.82
CA SER A 82 10.56 9.31 16.15
C SER A 82 10.07 10.02 14.89
N LEU A 83 8.79 10.38 14.90
CA LEU A 83 8.14 11.08 13.81
C LEU A 83 8.59 12.55 13.70
N HIS A 84 9.07 13.15 14.79
CA HIS A 84 9.72 14.46 14.75
C HIS A 84 11.13 14.41 14.13
N GLY A 85 11.64 13.21 13.84
CA GLY A 85 12.95 12.99 13.25
C GLY A 85 12.85 12.29 11.90
N MET A 86 13.67 11.24 11.73
CA MET A 86 13.84 10.56 10.44
C MET A 86 12.56 9.87 9.95
N GLN A 87 11.74 9.35 10.87
CA GLN A 87 10.51 8.63 10.49
C GLN A 87 9.46 9.57 9.89
N GLY A 88 9.44 10.84 10.27
CA GLY A 88 8.59 11.86 9.66
C GLY A 88 8.89 11.99 8.16
N TYR A 89 10.14 12.25 7.80
CA TYR A 89 10.52 12.37 6.38
C TYR A 89 10.15 11.12 5.56
N ARG A 90 10.38 9.92 6.10
CA ARG A 90 10.02 8.66 5.43
C ARG A 90 8.54 8.57 5.10
N VAL A 91 7.69 8.89 6.07
CA VAL A 91 6.24 8.74 5.94
C VAL A 91 5.66 9.82 5.04
N PHE A 92 6.02 11.08 5.27
CA PHE A 92 5.41 12.21 4.56
C PHE A 92 5.87 12.33 3.12
N ILE A 93 7.14 12.07 2.82
CA ILE A 93 7.61 12.07 1.43
C ILE A 93 6.95 10.94 0.63
N ALA A 94 6.81 9.76 1.24
CA ALA A 94 6.10 8.64 0.59
C ALA A 94 4.64 9.00 0.31
N ILE A 95 3.94 9.56 1.30
CA ILE A 95 2.56 10.06 1.17
C ILE A 95 2.45 11.07 0.02
N ALA A 96 3.33 12.07 -0.02
CA ALA A 96 3.30 13.13 -1.02
C ALA A 96 3.50 12.58 -2.44
N LEU A 97 4.40 11.62 -2.60
CA LEU A 97 4.67 10.96 -3.88
C LEU A 97 3.45 10.14 -4.35
N ILE A 98 2.85 9.36 -3.46
CA ILE A 98 1.62 8.57 -3.73
C ILE A 98 0.44 9.48 -4.11
N LEU A 99 0.26 10.59 -3.38
CA LEU A 99 -0.80 11.56 -3.68
C LEU A 99 -0.58 12.27 -5.01
N GLY A 100 0.65 12.67 -5.34
CA GLY A 100 0.94 13.34 -6.61
C GLY A 100 0.65 12.43 -7.81
N ASP A 101 1.06 11.17 -7.72
CA ASP A 101 0.75 10.14 -8.72
C ASP A 101 -0.75 9.88 -8.85
N GLY A 102 -1.42 9.63 -7.72
CA GLY A 102 -2.86 9.38 -7.68
C GLY A 102 -3.67 10.56 -8.24
N LEU A 103 -3.35 11.79 -7.83
CA LEU A 103 -4.05 12.99 -8.29
C LEU A 103 -3.87 13.21 -9.79
N TYR A 104 -2.67 13.00 -10.33
CA TYR A 104 -2.45 13.10 -11.78
C TYR A 104 -3.34 12.13 -12.54
N ASN A 105 -3.37 10.86 -12.13
CA ASN A 105 -4.17 9.83 -12.78
C ASN A 105 -5.68 10.09 -12.63
N PHE A 106 -6.12 10.57 -11.45
CA PHE A 106 -7.51 10.99 -11.24
C PHE A 106 -7.91 12.14 -12.19
N LEU A 107 -7.11 13.21 -12.24
CA LEU A 107 -7.39 14.36 -13.11
C LEU A 107 -7.36 13.98 -14.58
N LYS A 108 -6.37 13.18 -15.00
CA LYS A 108 -6.27 12.64 -16.37
C LYS A 108 -7.52 11.86 -16.74
N MET A 109 -7.96 10.93 -15.89
CA MET A 109 -9.15 10.12 -16.14
C MET A 109 -10.43 10.94 -16.16
N LEU A 110 -10.54 11.96 -15.30
CA LEU A 110 -11.66 12.90 -15.30
C LEU A 110 -11.70 13.71 -16.61
N ILE A 111 -10.56 14.23 -17.06
CA ILE A 111 -10.46 14.97 -18.33
C ILE A 111 -10.81 14.07 -19.52
N LEU A 112 -10.25 12.86 -19.58
CA LEU A 112 -10.53 11.90 -20.65
C LEU A 112 -12.01 11.51 -20.69
N THR A 113 -12.61 11.26 -19.52
CA THR A 113 -14.04 10.93 -19.40
C THR A 113 -14.91 12.10 -19.82
N ALA A 114 -14.61 13.32 -19.37
CA ALA A 114 -15.35 14.52 -19.76
C ALA A 114 -15.23 14.81 -21.26
N TRP A 115 -14.05 14.59 -21.85
CA TRP A 115 -13.83 14.75 -23.28
C TRP A 115 -14.58 13.69 -24.09
N SER A 116 -14.55 12.43 -23.64
CA SER A 116 -15.30 11.32 -24.24
C SER A 116 -16.81 11.59 -24.21
N LEU A 117 -17.35 12.03 -23.07
CA LEU A 117 -18.76 12.39 -22.92
C LEU A 117 -19.15 13.56 -23.83
N ARG A 118 -18.33 14.62 -23.91
CA ARG A 118 -18.56 15.73 -24.84
C ARG A 118 -18.51 15.29 -26.30
N SER A 119 -17.59 14.40 -26.65
CA SER A 119 -17.46 13.85 -28.00
C SER A 119 -18.67 13.00 -28.37
N GLN A 120 -19.16 12.16 -27.46
CA GLN A 120 -20.40 11.39 -27.65
C GLN A 120 -21.63 12.30 -27.76
N HIS A 121 -21.72 13.36 -26.95
CA HIS A 121 -22.82 14.32 -27.05
C HIS A 121 -22.78 15.11 -28.37
N LYS A 122 -21.58 15.46 -28.86
CA LYS A 122 -21.39 16.12 -30.16
C LYS A 122 -21.71 15.19 -31.34
N LYS A 123 -21.38 13.90 -31.25
CA LYS A 123 -21.79 12.87 -32.23
C LYS A 123 -23.30 12.61 -32.20
N SER A 124 -23.90 12.52 -31.01
CA SER A 124 -25.36 12.35 -30.84
C SER A 124 -26.16 13.56 -31.32
N SER A 125 -25.57 14.77 -31.32
CA SER A 125 -26.16 15.97 -31.90
C SER A 125 -25.90 16.12 -33.41
N ALA A 126 -24.99 15.32 -33.98
CA ALA A 126 -24.67 15.31 -35.41
C ALA A 126 -25.28 14.10 -36.16
N SER A 127 -25.85 13.13 -35.44
CA SER A 127 -26.48 11.93 -35.99
C SER A 127 -27.96 12.13 -36.33
N THR A 128 -28.24 13.03 -37.29
CA THR A 128 -29.52 13.09 -38.02
C THR A 128 -29.38 12.82 -39.51
N LEU A 129 -28.22 12.35 -39.98
CA LEU A 129 -28.02 11.96 -41.38
C LEU A 129 -27.36 10.57 -41.47
N PRO A 130 -27.92 9.64 -42.27
CA PRO A 130 -27.30 8.34 -42.48
C PRO A 130 -26.15 8.53 -43.48
N ILE A 131 -24.93 8.25 -43.07
CA ILE A 131 -23.78 8.21 -43.98
C ILE A 131 -23.23 6.79 -43.96
N SER A 132 -23.26 6.24 -45.17
CA SER A 132 -22.78 4.96 -45.66
C SER A 132 -21.45 4.51 -45.10
N ASP A 133 -21.37 3.20 -44.85
CA ASP A 133 -20.14 2.42 -44.70
C ASP A 133 -19.19 2.71 -45.86
N ASP A 134 -18.06 3.36 -45.60
CA ASP A 134 -16.76 3.19 -46.26
C ASP A 134 -15.82 4.37 -45.92
N GLU A 135 -15.03 4.23 -44.86
CA GLU A 135 -13.68 4.85 -44.80
C GLU A 135 -12.76 4.11 -43.80
N PRO A 136 -11.43 4.11 -44.03
CA PRO A 136 -10.56 2.99 -43.72
C PRO A 136 -10.07 2.96 -42.28
N SER A 137 -9.97 1.73 -41.80
CA SER A 137 -9.50 1.26 -40.50
C SER A 137 -8.10 1.77 -40.12
N ASN A 138 -8.05 2.89 -39.40
CA ASN A 138 -6.87 3.27 -38.62
C ASN A 138 -6.86 2.51 -37.27
N GLY A 139 -6.35 1.27 -37.31
CA GLY A 139 -5.52 0.72 -36.23
C GLY A 139 -6.16 0.34 -34.89
N THR A 140 -7.46 0.05 -34.80
CA THR A 140 -8.00 -0.72 -33.67
C THR A 140 -7.71 -2.19 -33.91
N ALA A 141 -6.79 -2.77 -33.13
CA ALA A 141 -6.62 -4.21 -33.03
C ALA A 141 -8.01 -4.86 -32.90
N THR A 142 -8.31 -5.82 -33.76
CA THR A 142 -9.54 -6.63 -33.70
C THR A 142 -9.70 -7.13 -32.26
N ILE A 143 -10.71 -6.61 -31.55
CA ILE A 143 -11.04 -7.03 -30.18
C ILE A 143 -11.28 -8.54 -30.25
N SER A 144 -10.61 -9.30 -29.38
CA SER A 144 -10.76 -10.77 -29.37
C SER A 144 -12.21 -11.13 -29.05
N TYR A 145 -12.74 -12.20 -29.66
CA TYR A 145 -14.08 -12.71 -29.37
C TYR A 145 -14.33 -12.89 -27.86
N ASP A 146 -13.30 -13.38 -27.14
CA ASP A 146 -13.37 -13.55 -25.68
C ASP A 146 -13.50 -12.22 -24.94
N GLU A 147 -12.85 -11.17 -25.42
CA GLU A 147 -12.89 -9.83 -24.82
C GLU A 147 -14.25 -9.16 -25.08
N GLU A 148 -14.79 -9.33 -26.28
CA GLU A 148 -16.14 -8.87 -26.61
C GLU A 148 -17.20 -9.57 -25.75
N ARG A 149 -17.08 -10.89 -25.58
CA ARG A 149 -17.99 -11.66 -24.73
C ARG A 149 -17.92 -11.26 -23.25
N ARG A 150 -16.71 -11.01 -22.74
CA ARG A 150 -16.51 -10.49 -21.37
C ARG A 150 -17.13 -9.11 -21.19
N ASN A 151 -16.94 -8.22 -22.16
CA ASN A 151 -17.52 -6.87 -22.15
C ASN A 151 -19.06 -6.92 -22.17
N GLU A 152 -19.65 -7.74 -23.03
CA GLU A 152 -21.11 -7.90 -23.13
C GLU A 152 -21.73 -8.32 -21.79
N LEU A 153 -21.17 -9.38 -21.16
CA LEU A 153 -21.67 -9.89 -19.89
C LEU A 153 -21.45 -8.91 -18.73
N PHE A 154 -20.28 -8.27 -18.66
CA PHE A 154 -19.96 -7.32 -17.61
C PHE A 154 -20.87 -6.08 -17.65
N LEU A 155 -21.13 -5.55 -18.85
CA LEU A 155 -21.98 -4.37 -19.04
C LEU A 155 -23.46 -4.70 -18.83
N LYS A 156 -23.92 -5.88 -19.26
CA LYS A 156 -25.31 -6.33 -19.08
C LYS A 156 -25.73 -6.37 -17.62
N ASP A 157 -24.84 -6.88 -16.76
CA ASP A 157 -25.08 -7.04 -15.34
C ASP A 157 -24.50 -5.89 -14.49
N GLN A 158 -24.16 -4.75 -15.10
CA GLN A 158 -23.66 -3.60 -14.36
C GLN A 158 -24.68 -3.10 -13.32
N ILE A 159 -24.16 -2.60 -12.19
CA ILE A 159 -24.97 -1.95 -11.16
C ILE A 159 -25.43 -0.59 -11.72
N PRO A 160 -26.74 -0.32 -11.75
CA PRO A 160 -27.25 0.95 -12.24
C PRO A 160 -26.70 2.13 -11.42
N TRP A 161 -26.30 3.20 -12.10
CA TRP A 161 -25.66 4.36 -11.49
C TRP A 161 -26.51 4.99 -10.37
N TYR A 162 -27.83 5.04 -10.53
CA TYR A 162 -28.74 5.59 -9.51
C TYR A 162 -28.74 4.78 -8.21
N ILE A 163 -28.59 3.44 -8.28
CA ILE A 163 -28.47 2.58 -7.08
C ILE A 163 -27.13 2.85 -6.39
N ALA A 164 -26.06 3.00 -7.15
CA ALA A 164 -24.74 3.26 -6.60
C ALA A 164 -24.67 4.62 -5.88
N TYR A 165 -25.11 5.71 -6.54
CA TYR A 165 -25.10 7.04 -5.91
C TYR A 165 -26.13 7.16 -4.79
N GLY A 166 -27.34 6.61 -4.96
CA GLY A 166 -28.37 6.61 -3.93
C GLY A 166 -27.96 5.81 -2.69
N GLY A 167 -27.37 4.63 -2.90
CA GLY A 167 -26.83 3.79 -1.83
C GLY A 167 -25.67 4.47 -1.11
N TYR A 168 -24.76 5.09 -1.85
CA TYR A 168 -23.67 5.88 -1.27
C TYR A 168 -24.19 7.01 -0.39
N ALA A 169 -25.13 7.82 -0.90
CA ALA A 169 -25.72 8.93 -0.16
C ALA A 169 -26.46 8.45 1.11
N ALA A 170 -27.23 7.37 1.00
CA ALA A 170 -27.96 6.80 2.13
C ALA A 170 -27.02 6.29 3.23
N VAL A 171 -26.01 5.50 2.88
CA VAL A 171 -25.04 4.95 3.85
C VAL A 171 -24.16 6.07 4.43
N ALA A 172 -23.76 7.06 3.63
CA ALA A 172 -23.06 8.24 4.12
C ALA A 172 -23.90 9.02 5.12
N ALA A 173 -25.19 9.24 4.85
CA ALA A 173 -26.10 9.92 5.79
C ALA A 173 -26.21 9.17 7.13
N VAL A 174 -26.33 7.84 7.09
CA VAL A 174 -26.32 7.01 8.31
C VAL A 174 -25.01 7.18 9.07
N SER A 175 -23.86 7.10 8.39
CA SER A 175 -22.56 7.28 9.03
C SER A 175 -22.35 8.68 9.61
N ILE A 176 -22.85 9.73 8.95
CA ILE A 176 -22.78 11.11 9.44
C ILE A 176 -23.56 11.26 10.76
N GLY A 177 -24.68 10.53 10.90
CA GLY A 177 -25.51 10.54 12.11
C GLY A 177 -24.95 9.67 13.25
N THR A 178 -24.39 8.49 12.95
CA THR A 178 -24.01 7.50 13.97
C THR A 178 -22.58 7.64 14.46
N VAL A 179 -21.61 7.96 13.60
CA VAL A 179 -20.20 8.03 13.99
C VAL A 179 -19.92 9.09 15.07
N PRO A 180 -20.53 10.29 15.06
CA PRO A 180 -20.38 11.26 16.16
C PRO A 180 -20.93 10.77 17.50
N GLN A 181 -21.86 9.82 17.52
CA GLN A 181 -22.39 9.25 18.76
C GLN A 181 -21.40 8.28 19.40
N ILE A 182 -20.64 7.56 18.58
CA ILE A 182 -19.59 6.63 19.01
C ILE A 182 -18.31 7.40 19.37
N PHE A 183 -17.94 8.39 18.56
CA PHE A 183 -16.76 9.23 18.72
C PHE A 183 -17.15 10.71 18.78
N PRO A 184 -17.54 11.24 19.96
CA PRO A 184 -18.02 12.62 20.11
C PRO A 184 -17.06 13.71 19.63
N GLN A 185 -15.76 13.41 19.57
CA GLN A 185 -14.71 14.31 19.13
C GLN A 185 -14.72 14.52 17.60
N LEU A 186 -15.32 13.61 16.84
CA LEU A 186 -15.45 13.69 15.38
C LEU A 186 -16.85 14.21 15.03
N LYS A 187 -16.94 15.48 14.63
CA LYS A 187 -18.23 16.13 14.39
C LYS A 187 -18.83 15.74 13.03
N TRP A 188 -20.15 15.83 12.91
CA TRP A 188 -20.89 15.46 11.70
C TRP A 188 -20.36 16.11 10.41
N TYR A 189 -19.97 17.40 10.47
CA TYR A 189 -19.46 18.13 9.31
C TYR A 189 -18.08 17.62 8.86
N GLN A 190 -17.27 17.09 9.78
CA GLN A 190 -15.97 16.50 9.43
C GLN A 190 -16.18 15.19 8.68
N ILE A 191 -17.15 14.38 9.11
CA ILE A 191 -17.51 13.15 8.41
C ILE A 191 -18.10 13.44 7.04
N LEU A 192 -18.95 14.47 6.92
CA LEU A 192 -19.46 14.91 5.63
C LEU A 192 -18.32 15.26 4.66
N VAL A 193 -17.33 16.03 5.11
CA VAL A 193 -16.14 16.35 4.30
C VAL A 193 -15.35 15.09 3.96
N ALA A 194 -15.20 14.15 4.89
CA ALA A 194 -14.54 12.87 4.63
C ALA A 194 -15.23 12.10 3.49
N TYR A 195 -16.57 12.01 3.49
CA TYR A 195 -17.33 11.37 2.40
C TYR A 195 -17.31 12.15 1.08
N ILE A 196 -17.03 13.45 1.07
CA ILE A 196 -16.84 14.18 -0.18
C ILE A 196 -15.47 13.89 -0.78
N VAL A 197 -14.43 13.79 0.05
CA VAL A 197 -13.04 13.60 -0.39
C VAL A 197 -12.70 12.12 -0.64
N ALA A 198 -13.31 11.20 0.11
CA ALA A 198 -12.96 9.78 0.08
C ALA A 198 -13.07 9.13 -1.32
N PRO A 199 -14.07 9.43 -2.18
CA PRO A 199 -14.14 8.86 -3.53
C PRO A 199 -12.92 9.18 -4.40
N ILE A 200 -12.33 10.39 -4.25
CA ILE A 200 -11.13 10.79 -4.98
C ILE A 200 -9.95 9.92 -4.54
N LEU A 201 -9.77 9.76 -3.23
CA LEU A 201 -8.69 8.95 -2.66
C LEU A 201 -8.90 7.45 -2.93
N ALA A 202 -10.14 6.99 -2.90
CA ALA A 202 -10.54 5.62 -3.23
C ALA A 202 -10.22 5.30 -4.69
N PHE A 203 -10.51 6.22 -5.63
CA PHE A 203 -10.11 6.07 -7.03
C PHE A 203 -8.58 6.00 -7.17
N CYS A 204 -7.84 6.91 -6.53
CA CYS A 204 -6.39 6.92 -6.58
C CYS A 204 -5.79 5.60 -6.08
N ASN A 205 -6.32 5.09 -4.96
CA ASN A 205 -5.89 3.81 -4.40
C ASN A 205 -6.27 2.63 -5.30
N ALA A 206 -7.52 2.56 -5.78
CA ALA A 206 -7.97 1.46 -6.65
C ALA A 206 -7.19 1.43 -7.98
N TYR A 207 -6.90 2.59 -8.57
CA TYR A 207 -6.03 2.71 -9.73
C TYR A 207 -4.61 2.23 -9.42
N GLY A 208 -4.07 2.70 -8.29
CA GLY A 208 -2.76 2.31 -7.79
C GLY A 208 -2.60 0.81 -7.57
N THR A 209 -3.57 0.22 -6.87
CA THR A 209 -3.70 -1.23 -6.67
C THR A 209 -3.84 -1.93 -8.01
N GLY A 210 -4.67 -1.44 -8.94
CA GLY A 210 -4.82 -2.04 -10.26
C GLY A 210 -3.53 -2.07 -11.09
N LEU A 211 -2.65 -1.07 -10.91
CA LEU A 211 -1.37 -0.97 -11.62
C LEU A 211 -0.23 -1.74 -10.94
N THR A 212 -0.18 -1.71 -9.61
CA THR A 212 0.94 -2.24 -8.81
C THR A 212 0.65 -3.54 -8.09
N ASP A 213 -0.61 -3.99 -8.12
CA ASP A 213 -1.16 -5.08 -7.31
C ASP A 213 -0.98 -4.86 -5.79
N TRP A 214 -0.87 -3.60 -5.38
CA TRP A 214 -0.62 -3.22 -3.99
C TRP A 214 -1.53 -2.09 -3.51
N SER A 215 -2.20 -2.32 -2.38
CA SER A 215 -3.10 -1.35 -1.75
C SER A 215 -2.38 -0.45 -0.74
N LEU A 216 -2.56 0.86 -0.87
CA LEU A 216 -1.90 1.89 -0.04
C LEU A 216 -2.84 2.51 1.00
N VAL A 217 -3.87 1.76 1.40
CA VAL A 217 -4.92 2.17 2.36
C VAL A 217 -4.35 2.81 3.62
N THR A 218 -3.29 2.23 4.20
CA THR A 218 -2.67 2.75 5.43
C THR A 218 -2.05 4.15 5.24
N THR A 219 -1.62 4.50 4.02
CA THR A 219 -1.09 5.82 3.67
C THR A 219 -2.21 6.85 3.65
N TYR A 220 -3.34 6.53 3.01
CA TYR A 220 -4.53 7.38 2.98
C TYR A 220 -5.18 7.53 4.37
N GLY A 221 -5.15 6.48 5.18
CA GLY A 221 -5.56 6.55 6.59
C GLY A 221 -4.73 7.55 7.39
N LYS A 222 -3.39 7.49 7.26
CA LYS A 222 -2.49 8.46 7.93
C LYS A 222 -2.77 9.89 7.49
N LEU A 223 -3.06 10.14 6.22
CA LEU A 223 -3.48 11.46 5.76
C LEU A 223 -4.74 11.96 6.47
N ALA A 224 -5.74 11.10 6.66
CA ALA A 224 -6.94 11.44 7.40
C ALA A 224 -6.62 11.77 8.86
N ILE A 225 -5.69 11.04 9.50
CA ILE A 225 -5.21 11.39 10.85
C ILE A 225 -4.69 12.83 10.90
N PHE A 226 -3.81 13.21 9.98
CA PHE A 226 -3.23 14.56 9.97
C PHE A 226 -4.28 15.63 9.65
N ALA A 227 -5.11 15.42 8.64
CA ALA A 227 -6.12 16.39 8.23
C ALA A 227 -7.17 16.62 9.32
N PHE A 228 -7.77 15.56 9.84
CA PHE A 228 -8.85 15.66 10.81
C PHE A 228 -8.35 15.86 12.25
N GLY A 229 -7.20 15.27 12.60
CA GLY A 229 -6.55 15.48 13.90
C GLY A 229 -6.12 16.93 14.10
N ALA A 230 -5.48 17.54 13.09
CA ALA A 230 -5.10 18.95 13.13
C ALA A 230 -6.33 19.86 13.14
N TRP A 231 -7.38 19.51 12.39
CA TRP A 231 -8.61 20.30 12.32
C TRP A 231 -9.35 20.33 13.67
N THR A 232 -9.43 19.20 14.37
CA THR A 232 -10.07 19.16 15.70
C THR A 232 -9.18 19.79 16.78
N GLY A 233 -7.86 19.65 16.66
CA GLY A 233 -6.88 20.21 17.61
C GLY A 233 -6.82 19.46 18.95
N ALA A 234 -5.79 19.77 19.74
CA ALA A 234 -5.49 19.02 20.97
C ALA A 234 -6.57 19.16 22.03
N SER A 235 -7.08 20.39 22.19
CA SER A 235 -8.08 20.76 23.19
C SER A 235 -9.43 20.09 23.02
N HIS A 236 -9.75 19.61 21.80
CA HIS A 236 -11.03 18.95 21.51
C HIS A 236 -10.87 17.44 21.23
N GLY A 237 -9.75 16.84 21.66
CA GLY A 237 -9.52 15.40 21.50
C GLY A 237 -9.18 14.98 20.08
N GLY A 238 -8.41 15.79 19.35
CA GLY A 238 -8.03 15.55 17.96
C GLY A 238 -7.31 14.22 17.70
N VAL A 239 -6.66 13.61 18.72
CA VAL A 239 -6.04 12.28 18.58
C VAL A 239 -7.11 11.23 18.28
N LEU A 240 -8.22 11.25 19.04
CA LEU A 240 -9.31 10.29 18.87
C LEU A 240 -10.10 10.59 17.59
N ALA A 241 -10.36 11.87 17.31
CA ALA A 241 -11.02 12.27 16.06
C ALA A 241 -10.21 11.87 14.82
N GLY A 242 -8.89 12.07 14.83
CA GLY A 242 -8.00 11.68 13.74
C GLY A 242 -7.96 10.16 13.53
N LEU A 243 -7.89 9.37 14.60
CA LEU A 243 -7.94 7.91 14.52
C LEU A 243 -9.30 7.39 14.04
N ALA A 244 -10.41 7.99 14.46
CA ALA A 244 -11.74 7.64 13.98
C ALA A 244 -11.89 7.97 12.48
N ALA A 245 -11.48 9.17 12.06
CA ALA A 245 -11.48 9.56 10.66
C ALA A 245 -10.56 8.68 9.80
N CYS A 246 -9.43 8.23 10.35
CA CYS A 246 -8.56 7.25 9.73
C CYS A 246 -9.29 5.93 9.46
N GLY A 247 -10.03 5.41 10.44
CA GLY A 247 -10.82 4.19 10.28
C GLY A 247 -11.84 4.31 9.16
N VAL A 248 -12.62 5.40 9.14
CA VAL A 248 -13.60 5.68 8.08
C VAL A 248 -12.93 5.76 6.72
N MET A 249 -11.84 6.53 6.59
CA MET A 249 -11.12 6.69 5.33
C MET A 249 -10.51 5.37 4.85
N MET A 250 -9.89 4.60 5.74
CA MET A 250 -9.28 3.32 5.39
C MET A 250 -10.33 2.32 4.90
N SER A 251 -11.48 2.24 5.56
CA SER A 251 -12.56 1.35 5.12
C SER A 251 -13.05 1.70 3.71
N ILE A 252 -13.32 2.98 3.42
CA ILE A 252 -13.79 3.39 2.09
C ILE A 252 -12.74 3.08 1.01
N VAL A 253 -11.48 3.45 1.28
CA VAL A 253 -10.38 3.32 0.32
C VAL A 253 -9.96 1.86 0.09
N SER A 254 -10.06 1.01 1.13
CA SER A 254 -9.80 -0.44 1.00
C SER A 254 -10.89 -1.11 0.20
N THR A 255 -12.15 -0.95 0.62
CA THR A 255 -13.29 -1.61 -0.04
C THR A 255 -13.36 -1.28 -1.53
N ALA A 256 -13.04 -0.04 -1.91
CA ALA A 256 -13.01 0.35 -3.32
C ALA A 256 -11.90 -0.35 -4.13
N ALA A 257 -10.71 -0.54 -3.55
CA ALA A 257 -9.62 -1.26 -4.20
C ALA A 257 -9.89 -2.77 -4.27
N ASP A 258 -10.39 -3.36 -3.19
CA ASP A 258 -10.72 -4.78 -3.11
C ASP A 258 -11.86 -5.11 -4.10
N LEU A 259 -12.91 -4.29 -4.15
CA LEU A 259 -14.00 -4.45 -5.11
C LEU A 259 -13.53 -4.32 -6.57
N MET A 260 -12.54 -3.45 -6.85
CA MET A 260 -11.96 -3.33 -8.18
C MET A 260 -11.22 -4.62 -8.60
N GLN A 261 -10.46 -5.24 -7.68
CA GLN A 261 -9.81 -6.54 -7.93
C GLN A 261 -10.83 -7.67 -8.10
N ASP A 262 -11.89 -7.68 -7.29
CA ASP A 262 -12.98 -8.64 -7.41
C ASP A 262 -13.66 -8.51 -8.78
N PHE A 263 -14.07 -7.30 -9.18
CA PHE A 263 -14.67 -7.07 -10.51
C PHE A 263 -13.75 -7.46 -11.66
N LYS A 264 -12.43 -7.26 -11.54
CA LYS A 264 -11.48 -7.74 -12.55
C LYS A 264 -11.48 -9.26 -12.61
N THR A 265 -11.49 -9.95 -11.46
CA THR A 265 -11.58 -11.41 -11.40
C THR A 265 -12.89 -11.91 -11.99
N GLY A 266 -14.01 -11.25 -11.68
CA GLY A 266 -15.32 -11.56 -12.25
C GLY A 266 -15.36 -11.37 -13.75
N TYR A 267 -14.80 -10.27 -14.25
CA TYR A 267 -14.66 -10.00 -15.68
C TYR A 267 -13.86 -11.10 -16.40
N LEU A 268 -12.77 -11.58 -15.81
CA LEU A 268 -11.95 -12.65 -16.39
C LEU A 268 -12.63 -14.03 -16.33
N THR A 269 -13.45 -14.28 -15.31
CA THR A 269 -14.16 -15.56 -15.07
C THR A 269 -15.59 -15.59 -15.59
N LEU A 270 -16.05 -14.52 -16.25
CA LEU A 270 -17.43 -14.35 -16.72
C LEU A 270 -18.48 -14.38 -15.58
N ALA A 271 -18.08 -14.07 -14.35
CA ALA A 271 -18.99 -13.97 -13.22
C ALA A 271 -19.76 -12.64 -13.23
N SER A 272 -21.01 -12.67 -12.77
CA SER A 272 -21.88 -11.49 -12.73
C SER A 272 -21.38 -10.45 -11.71
N PRO A 273 -21.15 -9.17 -12.11
CA PRO A 273 -20.78 -8.10 -11.19
C PRO A 273 -21.79 -7.88 -10.06
N ARG A 274 -23.09 -8.09 -10.31
CA ARG A 274 -24.13 -8.00 -9.28
C ARG A 274 -23.95 -9.04 -8.19
N SER A 275 -23.69 -10.28 -8.57
CA SER A 275 -23.43 -11.36 -7.61
C SER A 275 -22.21 -11.05 -6.76
N MET A 276 -21.12 -10.57 -7.35
CA MET A 276 -19.91 -10.17 -6.60
C MET A 276 -20.20 -9.06 -5.60
N PHE A 277 -20.92 -8.02 -6.01
CA PHE A 277 -21.30 -6.93 -5.11
C PHE A 277 -22.17 -7.41 -3.95
N ILE A 278 -23.18 -8.24 -4.20
CA ILE A 278 -24.04 -8.81 -3.15
C ILE A 278 -23.21 -9.67 -2.19
N SER A 279 -22.31 -10.51 -2.70
CA SER A 279 -21.41 -11.31 -1.88
C SER A 279 -20.52 -10.44 -0.98
N GLN A 280 -20.00 -9.32 -1.49
CA GLN A 280 -19.20 -8.40 -0.69
C GLN A 280 -20.02 -7.69 0.39
N VAL A 281 -21.28 -7.32 0.10
CA VAL A 281 -22.20 -6.76 1.09
C VAL A 281 -22.47 -7.76 2.22
N ILE A 282 -22.73 -9.03 1.89
CA ILE A 282 -22.94 -10.11 2.87
C ILE A 282 -21.67 -10.31 3.71
N GLY A 283 -20.50 -10.42 3.06
CA GLY A 283 -19.22 -10.58 3.73
C GLY A 283 -18.90 -9.42 4.67
N THR A 284 -19.19 -8.19 4.26
CA THR A 284 -19.03 -6.98 5.09
C THR A 284 -19.96 -7.03 6.30
N ALA A 285 -21.23 -7.39 6.11
CA ALA A 285 -22.20 -7.52 7.20
C ALA A 285 -21.77 -8.58 8.23
N MET A 286 -21.27 -9.74 7.77
CA MET A 286 -20.70 -10.75 8.64
C MET A 286 -19.46 -10.23 9.37
N GLY A 287 -18.57 -9.51 8.68
CA GLY A 287 -17.37 -8.92 9.24
C GLY A 287 -17.66 -7.92 10.37
N CYS A 288 -18.73 -7.14 10.26
CA CYS A 288 -19.18 -6.21 11.31
C CYS A 288 -19.53 -6.90 12.63
N VAL A 289 -19.88 -8.19 12.61
CA VAL A 289 -20.18 -8.97 13.82
C VAL A 289 -18.97 -9.81 14.24
N ILE A 290 -18.40 -10.57 13.30
CA ILE A 290 -17.34 -11.54 13.60
C ILE A 290 -16.06 -10.83 14.06
N ALA A 291 -15.61 -9.77 13.38
CA ALA A 291 -14.34 -9.15 13.70
C ALA A 291 -14.31 -8.51 15.11
N PRO A 292 -15.32 -7.74 15.54
CA PRO A 292 -15.39 -7.27 16.93
C PRO A 292 -15.51 -8.40 17.95
N CYS A 293 -16.29 -9.46 17.66
CA CYS A 293 -16.40 -10.61 18.57
C CYS A 293 -15.06 -11.33 18.78
N VAL A 294 -14.31 -11.57 17.70
CA VAL A 294 -12.97 -12.17 17.78
C VAL A 294 -12.01 -11.25 18.52
N PHE A 295 -11.99 -9.95 18.19
CA PHE A 295 -11.17 -8.98 18.91
C PHE A 295 -11.49 -8.95 20.41
N TRP A 296 -12.78 -8.97 20.77
CA TRP A 296 -13.23 -8.94 22.15
C TRP A 296 -12.85 -10.21 22.93
N LEU A 297 -12.86 -11.36 22.26
CA LEU A 297 -12.37 -12.62 22.83
C LEU A 297 -10.89 -12.51 23.18
N PHE A 298 -10.06 -12.05 22.25
CA PHE A 298 -8.62 -11.83 22.50
C PHE A 298 -8.43 -10.81 23.62
N TYR A 299 -9.11 -9.67 23.53
CA TYR A 299 -9.00 -8.57 24.50
C TYR A 299 -9.34 -9.00 25.93
N LYS A 300 -10.30 -9.90 26.12
CA LYS A 300 -10.64 -10.47 27.43
C LYS A 300 -9.75 -11.63 27.86
N ALA A 301 -9.22 -12.41 26.92
CA ALA A 301 -8.40 -13.58 27.23
C ALA A 301 -6.97 -13.21 27.64
N PHE A 302 -6.45 -12.08 27.15
CA PHE A 302 -5.08 -11.65 27.38
C PHE A 302 -5.01 -10.21 27.89
N ASP A 303 -4.70 -10.04 29.18
CA ASP A 303 -4.63 -8.73 29.84
C ASP A 303 -3.48 -7.83 29.35
N ASN A 304 -2.54 -8.38 28.56
CA ASN A 304 -1.32 -7.70 28.13
C ASN A 304 -1.29 -7.37 26.63
N ILE A 305 -2.44 -7.43 25.93
CA ILE A 305 -2.52 -7.07 24.51
C ILE A 305 -2.12 -5.60 24.31
N GLY A 306 -1.25 -5.36 23.34
CA GLY A 306 -0.80 -4.02 22.96
C GLY A 306 0.33 -3.45 23.83
N ILE A 307 0.70 -4.12 24.92
CA ILE A 307 1.82 -3.70 25.77
C ILE A 307 3.15 -4.07 25.09
N SER A 308 4.10 -3.13 25.07
CA SER A 308 5.42 -3.39 24.49
C SER A 308 6.18 -4.42 25.32
N GLY A 309 6.66 -5.49 24.67
CA GLY A 309 7.36 -6.59 25.34
C GLY A 309 6.45 -7.66 25.96
N SER A 310 5.13 -7.55 25.77
CA SER A 310 4.21 -8.65 26.08
C SER A 310 4.23 -9.73 24.99
N GLU A 311 3.47 -10.80 25.20
CA GLU A 311 3.27 -11.88 24.24
C GLU A 311 2.54 -11.41 22.98
N TYR A 312 1.65 -10.41 23.11
CA TYR A 312 0.86 -9.84 22.02
C TYR A 312 1.08 -8.32 21.88
N PRO A 313 2.26 -7.87 21.43
CA PRO A 313 2.51 -6.46 21.19
C PRO A 313 1.70 -5.99 19.97
N ALA A 314 1.20 -4.75 20.01
CA ALA A 314 0.48 -4.13 18.88
C ALA A 314 1.34 -3.03 18.23
N PRO A 315 2.40 -3.39 17.49
CA PRO A 315 3.36 -2.42 16.95
C PRO A 315 2.70 -1.44 15.96
N ASN A 316 1.75 -1.92 15.14
CA ASN A 316 1.01 -1.06 14.23
C ASN A 316 0.15 -0.04 14.98
N ALA A 317 -0.56 -0.45 16.03
CA ALA A 317 -1.36 0.46 16.85
C ALA A 317 -0.50 1.58 17.48
N ALA A 318 0.71 1.25 17.94
CA ALA A 318 1.66 2.24 18.46
C ALA A 318 2.09 3.26 17.39
N ILE A 319 2.31 2.82 16.14
CA ILE A 319 2.62 3.72 15.02
C ILE A 319 1.45 4.66 14.73
N PHE A 320 0.23 4.13 14.60
CA PHE A 320 -0.96 4.95 14.34
C PHE A 320 -1.26 5.93 15.48
N ARG A 321 -1.09 5.52 16.74
CA ARG A 321 -1.19 6.42 17.89
C ARG A 321 -0.16 7.55 17.83
N SER A 322 1.10 7.22 17.51
CA SER A 322 2.16 8.23 17.39
C SER A 322 1.86 9.23 16.27
N MET A 323 1.30 8.76 15.15
CA MET A 323 0.84 9.62 14.05
C MET A 323 -0.30 10.53 14.48
N ALA A 324 -1.24 10.02 15.28
CA ALA A 324 -2.37 10.81 15.74
C ALA A 324 -1.97 11.90 16.73
N ILE A 325 -1.02 11.62 17.61
CA ILE A 325 -0.44 12.63 18.50
C ILE A 325 0.23 13.73 17.66
N LEU A 326 1.09 13.36 16.70
CA LEU A 326 1.73 14.35 15.82
C LEU A 326 0.72 15.09 14.93
N GLY A 327 -0.34 14.42 14.49
CA GLY A 327 -1.37 14.98 13.62
C GLY A 327 -2.13 16.12 14.26
N VAL A 328 -2.33 16.04 15.58
CA VAL A 328 -2.95 17.11 16.36
C VAL A 328 -2.11 18.38 16.40
N ASP A 329 -0.79 18.25 16.46
CA ASP A 329 0.13 19.39 16.47
C ASP A 329 0.33 20.01 15.08
N GLY A 330 -0.33 19.45 14.05
CA GLY A 330 -0.35 19.95 12.69
C GLY A 330 0.98 19.83 11.93
N PHE A 331 0.98 20.33 10.69
CA PHE A 331 2.14 20.28 9.81
C PHE A 331 3.33 21.15 10.30
N SER A 332 3.10 22.08 11.22
CA SER A 332 4.13 22.89 11.87
C SER A 332 5.09 22.09 12.75
N SER A 333 4.67 20.90 13.19
CA SER A 333 5.45 20.02 14.06
C SER A 333 6.38 19.08 13.31
N LEU A 334 6.37 19.17 11.97
CA LEU A 334 7.27 18.41 11.11
C LEU A 334 8.69 18.97 11.14
N PRO A 335 9.70 18.10 11.00
CA PRO A 335 11.09 18.55 10.98
C PRO A 335 11.37 19.49 9.80
N LYS A 336 12.39 20.34 9.95
CA LYS A 336 12.67 21.45 9.01
C LYS A 336 12.82 20.93 7.57
N ASN A 337 12.32 21.68 6.60
CA ASN A 337 12.33 21.33 5.17
C ASN A 337 11.52 20.07 4.78
N CYS A 338 10.84 19.39 5.72
CA CYS A 338 10.03 18.21 5.40
C CYS A 338 8.92 18.54 4.40
N LEU A 339 8.17 19.63 4.64
CA LEU A 339 7.12 20.09 3.72
C LEU A 339 7.66 20.48 2.34
N THR A 340 8.80 21.17 2.29
CA THR A 340 9.46 21.53 1.02
C THR A 340 9.81 20.29 0.21
N LEU A 341 10.38 19.26 0.86
CA LEU A 341 10.64 17.98 0.21
C LEU A 341 9.34 17.32 -0.25
N CYS A 342 8.28 17.34 0.56
CA CYS A 342 6.98 16.80 0.16
C CYS A 342 6.45 17.47 -1.11
N TYR A 343 6.51 18.81 -1.20
CA TYR A 343 6.10 19.53 -2.42
C TYR A 343 6.96 19.16 -3.64
N ILE A 344 8.28 19.04 -3.47
CA ILE A 344 9.19 18.63 -4.55
C ILE A 344 8.84 17.23 -5.06
N PHE A 345 8.62 16.26 -4.17
CA PHE A 345 8.28 14.88 -4.57
C PHE A 345 6.85 14.77 -5.13
N PHE A 346 5.91 15.56 -4.62
CA PHE A 346 4.55 15.64 -5.15
C PHE A 346 4.55 16.15 -6.59
N VAL A 347 5.21 17.29 -6.85
CA VAL A 347 5.35 17.84 -8.21
C VAL A 347 6.18 16.91 -9.09
N GLY A 348 7.24 16.32 -8.54
CA GLY A 348 8.05 15.32 -9.24
C GLY A 348 7.24 14.13 -9.73
N ALA A 349 6.33 13.59 -8.92
CA ALA A 349 5.44 12.50 -9.31
C ALA A 349 4.51 12.88 -10.46
N ILE A 350 3.96 14.10 -10.43
CA ILE A 350 3.13 14.65 -11.53
C ILE A 350 3.96 14.77 -12.81
N VAL A 351 5.17 15.34 -12.72
CA VAL A 351 6.06 15.53 -13.87
C VAL A 351 6.50 14.20 -14.47
N VAL A 352 6.85 13.20 -13.66
CA VAL A 352 7.23 11.86 -14.17
C VAL A 352 6.07 11.21 -14.91
N ASN A 353 4.85 11.28 -14.39
CA ASN A 353 3.68 10.74 -15.09
C ASN A 353 3.35 11.53 -16.36
N LEU A 354 3.49 12.85 -16.35
CA LEU A 354 3.31 13.69 -17.53
C LEU A 354 4.33 13.31 -18.64
N ILE A 355 5.60 13.18 -18.28
CA ILE A 355 6.65 12.73 -19.23
C ILE A 355 6.31 11.34 -19.77
N ARG A 356 5.88 10.43 -18.88
CA ARG A 356 5.50 9.06 -19.27
C ARG A 356 4.37 9.02 -20.31
N ASP A 357 3.43 9.96 -20.23
CA ASP A 357 2.32 10.06 -21.17
C ASP A 357 2.66 10.79 -22.47
N LEU A 358 3.59 11.75 -22.44
CA LEU A 358 4.01 12.51 -23.63
C LEU A 358 5.01 11.75 -24.50
N VAL A 359 5.77 10.84 -23.91
CA VAL A 359 6.85 10.10 -24.57
C VAL A 359 6.30 8.86 -25.30
N PRO A 360 6.88 8.45 -26.45
CA PRO A 360 6.43 7.26 -27.18
C PRO A 360 6.41 5.99 -26.31
N LYS A 361 5.45 5.09 -26.56
CA LYS A 361 5.23 3.85 -25.78
C LYS A 361 6.51 3.02 -25.55
N LYS A 362 7.43 2.99 -26.53
CA LYS A 362 8.71 2.27 -26.43
C LYS A 362 9.61 2.79 -25.29
N VAL A 363 9.60 4.10 -25.04
CA VAL A 363 10.41 4.73 -23.97
C VAL A 363 9.61 4.86 -22.68
N SER A 364 8.28 5.06 -22.78
CA SER A 364 7.36 5.09 -21.63
C SER A 364 7.42 3.82 -20.76
N ASN A 365 7.70 2.67 -21.37
CA ASN A 365 7.86 1.39 -20.67
C ASN A 365 9.10 1.33 -19.74
N PHE A 366 10.08 2.22 -19.91
CA PHE A 366 11.28 2.31 -19.05
C PHE A 366 11.15 3.37 -17.96
N ILE A 367 10.14 4.24 -18.04
CA ILE A 367 9.92 5.28 -17.04
C ILE A 367 9.29 4.63 -15.80
N PRO A 368 9.88 4.78 -14.61
CA PRO A 368 9.38 4.14 -13.42
C PRO A 368 8.02 4.73 -13.00
N ILE A 369 7.26 3.93 -12.25
CA ILE A 369 5.97 4.31 -11.72
C ILE A 369 6.20 4.97 -10.35
N PRO A 370 5.93 6.28 -10.20
CA PRO A 370 6.18 6.99 -8.94
C PRO A 370 5.52 6.30 -7.74
N MET A 371 4.26 5.88 -7.86
CA MET A 371 3.58 5.17 -6.78
C MET A 371 4.33 3.91 -6.31
N ALA A 372 4.83 3.09 -7.23
CA ALA A 372 5.60 1.90 -6.91
C ALA A 372 6.95 2.24 -6.26
N MET A 373 7.59 3.35 -6.68
CA MET A 373 8.81 3.86 -6.05
C MET A 373 8.61 4.32 -4.60
N ALA A 374 7.39 4.70 -4.21
CA ALA A 374 7.12 5.19 -2.85
C ALA A 374 7.00 4.06 -1.81
N ILE A 375 6.67 2.84 -2.20
CA ILE A 375 6.49 1.71 -1.28
C ILE A 375 7.77 1.45 -0.42
N PRO A 376 8.98 1.42 -1.01
CA PRO A 376 10.27 1.34 -0.30
C PRO A 376 10.53 2.41 0.73
N PHE A 377 10.01 3.62 0.52
CA PHE A 377 10.27 4.76 1.39
C PHE A 377 9.73 4.48 2.80
N TYR A 378 8.64 3.72 2.89
CA TYR A 378 7.99 3.37 4.15
C TYR A 378 8.47 2.03 4.73
N ILE A 379 8.46 0.95 3.94
CA ILE A 379 8.68 -0.41 4.46
C ILE A 379 10.19 -0.70 4.66
N GLY A 380 11.00 -0.40 3.64
CA GLY A 380 12.42 -0.77 3.62
C GLY A 380 12.88 -1.13 2.23
N SER A 381 14.19 -1.15 1.98
CA SER A 381 14.74 -1.66 0.71
C SER A 381 14.84 -3.19 0.64
N TYR A 382 14.67 -3.90 1.76
CA TYR A 382 14.78 -5.38 1.80
C TYR A 382 13.69 -6.03 0.93
N PHE A 383 12.44 -5.61 1.10
CA PHE A 383 11.34 -6.16 0.29
C PHE A 383 11.51 -5.83 -1.21
N ALA A 384 12.13 -4.68 -1.53
CA ALA A 384 12.38 -4.30 -2.92
C ALA A 384 13.35 -5.27 -3.62
N ILE A 385 14.32 -5.80 -2.87
CA ILE A 385 15.24 -6.84 -3.35
C ILE A 385 14.48 -8.15 -3.54
N ASP A 386 13.68 -8.56 -2.56
CA ASP A 386 12.90 -9.80 -2.62
C ASP A 386 11.94 -9.81 -3.83
N MET A 387 11.20 -8.72 -4.04
CA MET A 387 10.30 -8.57 -5.21
C MET A 387 11.07 -8.56 -6.53
N PHE A 388 12.25 -7.93 -6.57
CA PHE A 388 13.09 -7.93 -7.77
C PHE A 388 13.57 -9.34 -8.12
N ILE A 389 13.97 -10.15 -7.12
CA ILE A 389 14.36 -11.55 -7.33
C ILE A 389 13.19 -12.36 -7.90
N GLY A 390 11.97 -12.17 -7.39
CA GLY A 390 10.76 -12.78 -7.97
C GLY A 390 10.61 -12.47 -9.45
N THR A 391 10.82 -11.21 -9.84
CA THR A 391 10.76 -10.81 -11.25
C THR A 391 11.88 -11.42 -12.10
N VAL A 392 13.09 -11.57 -11.55
CA VAL A 392 14.22 -12.22 -12.25
C VAL A 392 13.92 -13.70 -12.47
N ILE A 393 13.36 -14.40 -11.47
CA ILE A 393 12.92 -15.79 -11.59
C ILE A 393 11.90 -15.92 -12.72
N LEU A 394 10.87 -15.07 -12.73
CA LEU A 394 9.85 -15.07 -13.77
C LEU A 394 10.45 -14.77 -15.15
N PHE A 395 11.34 -13.79 -15.26
CA PHE A 395 11.96 -13.40 -16.52
C PHE A 395 12.82 -14.52 -17.11
N VAL A 396 13.61 -15.21 -16.27
CA VAL A 396 14.40 -16.37 -16.69
C VAL A 396 13.49 -17.51 -17.13
N TRP A 397 12.40 -17.78 -16.38
CA TRP A 397 11.44 -18.81 -16.76
C TRP A 397 10.76 -18.50 -18.10
N GLN A 398 10.32 -17.25 -18.32
CA GLN A 398 9.75 -16.81 -19.60
C GLN A 398 10.72 -16.97 -20.78
N LYS A 399 12.03 -16.78 -20.53
CA LYS A 399 13.08 -16.98 -21.55
C LYS A 399 13.32 -18.45 -21.87
N LEU A 400 13.17 -19.34 -20.90
CA LEU A 400 13.36 -20.78 -21.08
C LEU A 400 12.13 -21.46 -21.69
N ASP A 401 10.94 -21.17 -21.15
CA ASP A 401 9.68 -21.76 -21.60
C ASP A 401 8.52 -20.79 -21.33
N ARG A 402 8.17 -20.04 -22.38
CA ARG A 402 7.12 -19.03 -22.30
C ARG A 402 5.75 -19.64 -22.00
N ALA A 403 5.40 -20.74 -22.65
CA ALA A 403 4.09 -21.38 -22.52
C ALA A 403 3.85 -21.89 -21.09
N LYS A 404 4.85 -22.57 -20.50
CA LYS A 404 4.74 -23.01 -19.10
C LYS A 404 4.73 -21.84 -18.13
N SER A 405 5.53 -20.81 -18.36
CA SER A 405 5.57 -19.65 -17.47
C SER A 405 4.22 -18.93 -17.41
N GLU A 406 3.54 -18.72 -18.54
CA GLU A 406 2.25 -18.04 -18.58
C GLU A 406 1.14 -18.84 -17.88
N THR A 407 1.23 -20.18 -17.88
CA THR A 407 0.23 -21.05 -17.24
C THR A 407 0.51 -21.30 -15.75
N PHE A 408 1.77 -21.56 -15.39
CA PHE A 408 2.12 -22.03 -14.04
C PHE A 408 2.72 -20.97 -13.13
N ALA A 409 3.23 -19.84 -13.65
CA ALA A 409 3.83 -18.83 -12.79
C ALA A 409 2.86 -18.25 -11.74
N PRO A 410 1.59 -17.93 -12.07
CA PRO A 410 0.62 -17.48 -11.06
C PRO A 410 0.37 -18.53 -9.97
N ALA A 411 0.34 -19.81 -10.33
CA ALA A 411 0.17 -20.92 -9.39
C ALA A 411 1.38 -21.08 -8.45
N VAL A 412 2.61 -21.04 -8.99
CA VAL A 412 3.84 -21.11 -8.18
C VAL A 412 3.94 -19.90 -7.25
N ALA A 413 3.69 -18.70 -7.76
CA ALA A 413 3.72 -17.49 -6.96
C ALA A 413 2.68 -17.50 -5.84
N SER A 414 1.45 -17.92 -6.15
CA SER A 414 0.39 -18.10 -5.15
C SER A 414 0.77 -19.16 -4.11
N GLY A 415 1.45 -20.24 -4.52
CA GLY A 415 1.99 -21.26 -3.63
C GLY A 415 3.06 -20.73 -2.67
N LEU A 416 3.94 -19.82 -3.13
CA LEU A 416 4.93 -19.16 -2.28
C LEU A 416 4.26 -18.25 -1.24
N ILE A 417 3.26 -17.47 -1.65
CA ILE A 417 2.50 -16.57 -0.75
C ILE A 417 1.68 -17.37 0.26
N CYS A 418 0.91 -18.35 -0.22
CA CYS A 418 0.06 -19.19 0.63
C CYS A 418 0.90 -20.08 1.56
N GLY A 419 2.02 -20.63 1.09
CA GLY A 419 2.92 -21.47 1.88
C GLY A 419 3.51 -20.72 3.09
N ASP A 420 3.95 -19.48 2.89
CA ASP A 420 4.44 -18.63 3.98
C ASP A 420 3.32 -18.28 4.97
N GLY A 421 2.11 -17.98 4.47
CA GLY A 421 0.93 -17.75 5.31
C GLY A 421 0.49 -18.98 6.12
N LEU A 422 0.50 -20.17 5.52
CA LEU A 422 0.18 -21.43 6.20
C LEU A 422 1.19 -21.76 7.31
N TRP A 423 2.45 -21.36 7.14
CA TRP A 423 3.50 -21.58 8.14
C TRP A 423 3.26 -20.79 9.44
N VAL A 424 2.48 -19.70 9.40
CA VAL A 424 2.09 -18.93 10.59
C VAL A 424 1.32 -19.80 11.59
N LEU A 425 0.56 -20.80 11.14
CA LEU A 425 -0.21 -21.68 12.03
C LEU A 425 0.71 -22.58 12.89
N PRO A 426 1.61 -23.41 12.31
CA PRO A 426 2.62 -24.12 13.08
C PRO A 426 3.47 -23.20 13.96
N GLN A 427 3.88 -22.04 13.45
CA GLN A 427 4.63 -21.07 14.25
C GLN A 427 3.86 -20.60 15.47
N SER A 428 2.56 -20.32 15.32
CA SER A 428 1.68 -19.91 16.42
C SER A 428 1.51 -21.04 17.44
N VAL A 429 1.35 -22.30 16.99
CA VAL A 429 1.29 -23.47 17.88
C VAL A 429 2.60 -23.65 18.65
N LEU A 430 3.75 -23.52 17.99
CA LEU A 430 5.06 -23.59 18.63
C LEU A 430 5.28 -22.46 19.64
N ALA A 431 4.82 -21.24 19.32
CA ALA A 431 4.86 -20.10 20.22
C ALA A 431 3.98 -20.32 21.46
N LEU A 432 2.75 -20.83 21.29
CA LEU A 432 1.84 -21.19 22.38
C LEU A 432 2.41 -22.32 23.26
N ALA A 433 3.07 -23.30 22.64
CA ALA A 433 3.78 -24.38 23.35
C ALA A 433 5.10 -23.92 23.99
N LYS A 434 5.46 -22.63 23.88
CA LYS A 434 6.68 -22.01 24.41
C LYS A 434 7.95 -22.78 24.04
N VAL A 435 7.96 -23.37 22.83
CA VAL A 435 9.10 -24.16 22.34
C VAL A 435 10.28 -23.22 22.15
N LYS A 436 11.38 -23.49 22.85
CA LYS A 436 12.62 -22.74 22.66
C LYS A 436 13.18 -23.05 21.28
N PRO A 437 13.47 -22.05 20.44
CA PRO A 437 14.05 -22.30 19.13
C PRO A 437 15.40 -23.02 19.30
N PRO A 438 15.65 -24.09 18.53
CA PRO A 438 16.83 -24.95 18.71
C PRO A 438 18.14 -24.23 18.35
N ILE A 439 18.05 -23.13 17.59
CA ILE A 439 19.18 -22.32 17.15
C ILE A 439 18.77 -20.86 17.35
N CYS A 440 19.64 -20.04 17.95
CA CYS A 440 19.46 -18.59 18.03
C CYS A 440 20.67 -17.94 17.34
N MET A 441 20.46 -17.34 16.16
CA MET A 441 21.52 -16.66 15.42
C MET A 441 21.52 -15.17 15.71
N LYS A 442 22.68 -14.64 16.09
CA LYS A 442 22.92 -13.20 16.27
C LYS A 442 24.04 -12.77 15.35
N PHE A 443 23.73 -11.88 14.41
CA PHE A 443 24.74 -11.35 13.49
C PHE A 443 25.44 -10.14 14.14
N LEU A 444 26.74 -10.28 14.36
CA LEU A 444 27.60 -9.23 14.92
C LEU A 444 28.44 -8.61 13.80
N SER A 445 28.79 -7.33 13.95
CA SER A 445 29.77 -6.71 13.05
C SER A 445 31.11 -7.45 13.17
N ARG A 446 31.89 -7.54 12.08
CA ARG A 446 33.17 -8.28 12.05
C ARG A 446 34.05 -8.05 13.28
N GLY A 447 34.33 -6.80 13.64
CA GLY A 447 35.17 -6.49 14.82
C GLY A 447 34.55 -6.79 16.20
N VAL A 448 33.25 -7.06 16.28
CA VAL A 448 32.60 -7.59 17.50
C VAL A 448 32.60 -9.12 17.45
N ASN A 449 32.46 -9.70 16.27
CA ASN A 449 32.61 -11.15 16.07
C ASN A 449 34.03 -11.59 16.46
N ASP A 450 35.06 -10.88 16.01
CA ASP A 450 36.45 -11.17 16.37
C ASP A 450 36.68 -11.13 17.90
N LYS A 451 35.99 -10.23 18.61
CA LYS A 451 36.03 -10.15 20.09
C LYS A 451 35.28 -11.30 20.76
N VAL A 452 34.15 -11.70 20.19
CA VAL A 452 33.36 -12.83 20.69
C VAL A 452 34.10 -14.13 20.43
N ASP A 453 34.71 -14.30 19.26
CA ASP A 453 35.54 -15.45 18.93
C ASP A 453 36.74 -15.51 19.87
N ALA A 454 37.45 -14.39 20.10
CA ALA A 454 38.52 -14.32 21.10
C ALA A 454 38.04 -14.71 22.52
N PHE A 455 36.86 -14.26 22.93
CA PHE A 455 36.27 -14.61 24.22
C PHE A 455 35.85 -16.09 24.32
N ILE A 456 35.27 -16.66 23.26
CA ILE A 456 34.92 -18.08 23.19
C ILE A 456 36.18 -18.94 23.27
N THR A 457 37.27 -18.51 22.62
CA THR A 457 38.57 -19.21 22.67
C THR A 457 39.18 -19.20 24.08
N THR A 458 38.79 -18.28 24.96
CA THR A 458 39.21 -18.29 26.38
C THR A 458 38.34 -19.19 27.27
N LEU A 459 37.20 -19.67 26.77
CA LEU A 459 36.28 -20.57 27.48
C LEU A 459 36.46 -22.05 27.09
N SER A 460 37.13 -22.31 25.97
CA SER A 460 37.65 -23.63 25.56
C SER A 460 39.03 -23.87 26.13
#